data_AF-A0A0G2IB52-F1
#
_entry.id   AF-A0A0G2IB52-F1
#
_cell.length_a   1.000
_cell.length_b   1.000
_cell.length_c   1.000
_cell.angle_alpha   90.00
_cell.angle_beta   90.00
_cell.angle_gamma   90.00
#
_symmetry.space_group_name_H-M   'P 1'
#
loop_
_entity.id
_entity.type
_entity.pdbx_description
1 polymer ?
#
loop_
_entity_poly.entity_id
_entity_poly.type
_entity_poly.pdbx_seq_one_letter_code
_entity_poly.pdbx_strand_id
1 'polypeptide(L)'
;MFPLGLSGRYFTLAALSALLIIGILYASASHIYSRPLLYQPKSQSHSQPPLCRPANHPAAGSNDSSGAYVGDNNIPWKFETARDGDNYGLSRAQCQTAFPKLYIEIEKAVVARRGRNITFEELNSKPLGHSMGRAMIYQGALYVINFEDMRHTFSRAKASLNALNRALNAIPNRLEIPNIEFIFTTEDFHHEPHPVWVYSKREGDGWAWLMPDFGYWSWPEIKAGQYRSVRQRIAAIDQGAVINGKTNPPLKFQEKKKQLLW
;
A
#
# COMPACT_ATOMS: atom_id res chain seq x y z
N MET A 1 -1.93 63.23 49.32
CA MET A 1 -1.06 62.22 48.68
C MET A 1 -1.69 60.85 48.91
N PHE A 2 -2.43 60.32 47.94
CA PHE A 2 -2.97 58.96 48.02
C PHE A 2 -1.86 57.95 47.69
N PRO A 3 -1.68 56.86 48.47
CA PRO A 3 -0.68 55.86 48.14
C PRO A 3 -1.22 55.02 46.98
N LEU A 4 -0.55 55.02 45.82
CA LEU A 4 -0.72 53.96 44.84
C LEU A 4 -0.16 52.68 45.48
N GLY A 5 -1.04 51.95 46.15
CA GLY A 5 -0.74 50.77 46.93
C GLY A 5 -0.23 49.62 46.07
N LEU A 6 0.58 48.78 46.72
CA LEU A 6 1.17 47.51 46.27
C LEU A 6 0.34 46.73 45.23
N SER A 7 -1.00 46.76 45.32
CA SER A 7 -1.98 46.13 44.42
C SER A 7 -1.74 46.40 42.93
N GLY A 8 -1.40 47.65 42.55
CA GLY A 8 -1.20 48.00 41.14
C GLY A 8 -0.01 47.29 40.50
N ARG A 9 1.07 47.08 41.26
CA ARG A 9 2.29 46.43 40.77
C ARG A 9 2.09 44.93 40.55
N TYR A 10 1.33 44.26 41.41
CA TYR A 10 0.98 42.86 41.24
C TYR A 10 0.05 42.65 40.05
N PHE A 11 -0.90 43.57 39.84
CA PHE A 11 -1.78 43.51 38.68
C PHE A 11 -1.00 43.69 37.37
N THR A 12 -0.05 44.63 37.32
CA THR A 12 0.81 44.82 36.14
C THR A 12 1.71 43.62 35.88
N LEU A 13 2.28 43.00 36.93
CA LEU A 13 3.12 41.81 36.78
C LEU A 13 2.30 40.59 36.33
N ALA A 14 1.09 40.41 36.83
CA ALA A 14 0.18 39.35 36.41
C ALA A 14 -0.26 39.53 34.95
N ALA A 15 -0.58 40.76 34.53
CA ALA A 15 -0.95 41.06 33.15
C ALA A 15 0.20 40.80 32.16
N LEU A 16 1.43 41.22 32.51
CA LEU A 16 2.61 40.94 31.69
C LEU A 16 2.91 39.43 31.61
N SER A 17 2.74 38.70 32.72
CA SER A 17 2.92 37.25 32.75
C SER A 17 1.90 36.53 31.87
N ALA A 18 0.62 36.94 31.93
CA ALA A 18 -0.44 36.37 31.10
C ALA A 18 -0.19 36.62 29.60
N LEU A 19 0.23 37.83 29.23
CA LEU A 19 0.57 38.17 27.84
C LEU A 19 1.76 37.35 27.33
N LEU A 20 2.76 37.12 28.17
CA LEU A 20 3.92 36.30 27.81
C LEU A 20 3.54 34.82 27.60
N ILE A 21 2.67 34.27 28.46
CA ILE A 21 2.15 32.91 28.32
C ILE A 21 1.30 32.78 27.05
N ILE A 22 0.40 33.73 26.79
CA ILE A 22 -0.42 33.74 25.57
C ILE A 22 0.47 33.85 24.33
N GLY A 23 1.52 34.68 24.35
CA GLY A 23 2.50 34.79 23.28
C GLY A 23 3.25 33.48 23.01
N ILE A 24 3.69 32.78 24.06
CA ILE A 24 4.36 31.48 23.94
C ILE A 24 3.40 30.42 23.40
N LEU A 25 2.17 30.36 23.89
CA LEU A 25 1.15 29.42 23.41
C LEU A 25 0.78 29.69 21.95
N TYR A 26 0.64 30.95 21.56
CA TYR A 26 0.37 31.33 20.18
C TYR A 26 1.55 31.00 19.26
N ALA A 27 2.79 31.29 19.66
CA ALA A 27 3.98 30.92 18.90
C ALA A 27 4.13 29.40 18.77
N SER A 28 3.82 28.64 19.82
CA SER A 28 3.88 27.18 19.82
C SER A 28 2.80 26.57 18.93
N ALA A 29 1.56 27.04 19.03
CA ALA A 29 0.47 26.60 18.16
C ALA A 29 0.75 26.99 16.71
N SER A 30 1.19 28.23 16.46
CA SER A 30 1.58 28.68 15.12
C SER A 30 2.72 27.84 14.54
N HIS A 31 3.72 27.45 15.32
CA HIS A 31 4.80 26.57 14.86
C HIS A 31 4.32 25.16 14.51
N ILE A 32 3.37 24.61 15.27
CA ILE A 32 2.74 23.30 15.01
C ILE A 32 1.87 23.36 13.75
N TYR A 33 1.09 24.42 13.55
CA TYR A 33 0.17 24.53 12.41
C TYR A 33 0.84 25.07 11.13
N SER A 34 1.93 25.83 11.25
CA SER A 34 2.64 26.45 10.11
C SER A 34 3.81 25.63 9.59
N ARG A 35 4.15 24.50 10.22
CA ARG A 35 5.08 23.51 9.66
C ARG A 35 4.27 22.41 8.97
N PRO A 36 3.91 22.55 7.69
CA PRO A 36 3.72 21.34 6.90
C PRO A 36 5.04 20.57 6.99
N LEU A 37 4.99 19.26 7.17
CA LEU A 37 6.12 18.38 6.90
C LEU A 37 6.39 18.39 5.40
N LEU A 38 6.79 19.55 4.87
CA LEU A 38 7.37 19.69 3.54
C LEU A 38 8.74 19.03 3.65
N TYR A 39 8.77 17.74 3.35
CA TYR A 39 9.96 17.12 2.81
C TYR A 39 10.34 17.92 1.55
N GLN A 40 11.25 18.87 1.70
CA GLN A 40 11.95 19.44 0.55
C GLN A 40 12.96 18.38 0.13
N PRO A 41 12.75 17.68 -1.01
CA PRO A 41 13.85 16.95 -1.60
C PRO A 41 14.95 17.99 -1.82
N LYS A 42 16.15 17.73 -1.28
CA LYS A 42 17.34 18.46 -1.72
C LYS A 42 17.34 18.36 -3.24
N SER A 43 17.15 19.49 -3.91
CA SER A 43 17.41 19.64 -5.32
C SER A 43 18.89 19.34 -5.56
N GLN A 44 19.20 18.05 -5.71
CA GLN A 44 20.47 17.63 -6.28
C GLN A 44 20.47 18.14 -7.71
N SER A 45 21.48 18.96 -7.97
CA SER A 45 21.81 19.50 -9.28
C SER A 45 21.57 18.49 -10.40
N HIS A 46 20.89 18.96 -11.45
CA HIS A 46 20.88 18.45 -12.83
C HIS A 46 21.86 17.30 -13.13
N SER A 47 21.57 16.12 -12.61
CA SER A 47 22.08 14.86 -13.10
C SER A 47 20.83 14.14 -13.54
N GLN A 48 20.69 13.95 -14.86
CA GLN A 48 19.56 13.22 -15.41
C GLN A 48 19.40 11.92 -14.59
N PRO A 49 18.18 11.62 -14.08
CA PRO A 49 17.94 10.31 -13.51
C PRO A 49 18.34 9.26 -14.57
N PRO A 50 19.00 8.17 -14.19
CA PRO A 50 19.42 7.16 -15.16
C PRO A 50 18.17 6.73 -15.94
N LEU A 51 18.21 6.90 -17.26
CA LEU A 51 17.15 6.44 -18.14
C LEU A 51 16.80 5.00 -17.75
N CYS A 52 15.50 4.74 -17.54
CA CYS A 52 14.98 3.38 -17.46
C CYS A 52 15.48 2.65 -18.70
N ARG A 53 16.51 1.81 -18.54
CA ARG A 53 16.96 0.95 -19.62
C ARG A 53 15.77 0.04 -19.91
N PRO A 54 15.21 0.02 -21.13
CA PRO A 54 14.20 -0.96 -21.45
C PRO A 54 14.78 -2.31 -21.06
N ALA A 55 14.02 -3.10 -20.31
CA ALA A 55 14.38 -4.48 -20.10
C ALA A 55 14.63 -5.04 -21.49
N ASN A 56 15.87 -5.45 -21.78
CA ASN A 56 16.12 -6.32 -22.92
C ASN A 56 15.09 -7.43 -22.73
N HIS A 57 14.19 -7.59 -23.71
CA HIS A 57 13.28 -8.72 -23.74
C HIS A 57 14.11 -9.94 -23.34
N PRO A 58 13.75 -10.68 -22.26
CA PRO A 58 14.32 -11.99 -22.10
C PRO A 58 13.98 -12.67 -23.41
N ALA A 59 15.02 -13.08 -24.14
CA ALA A 59 14.85 -13.99 -25.24
C ALA A 59 13.89 -15.08 -24.76
N ALA A 60 12.88 -15.38 -25.57
CA ALA A 60 12.09 -16.58 -25.38
C ALA A 60 13.07 -17.75 -25.17
N GLY A 61 13.17 -18.25 -23.93
CA GLY A 61 14.17 -19.27 -23.59
C GLY A 61 14.94 -19.05 -22.29
N SER A 62 14.24 -18.94 -21.17
CA SER A 62 14.67 -19.69 -19.99
C SER A 62 13.45 -20.46 -19.51
N ASN A 63 13.28 -21.66 -20.06
CA ASN A 63 12.41 -22.68 -19.48
C ASN A 63 12.96 -22.99 -18.09
N ASP A 64 12.56 -22.19 -17.10
CA ASP A 64 12.72 -22.57 -15.70
C ASP A 64 11.59 -23.54 -15.34
N SER A 65 11.56 -24.66 -16.09
CA SER A 65 10.68 -25.80 -15.84
C SER A 65 10.98 -26.42 -14.46
N SER A 66 12.13 -26.13 -13.86
CA SER A 66 12.56 -26.54 -12.52
C SER A 66 11.66 -26.03 -11.40
N GLY A 67 10.92 -24.93 -11.61
CA GLY A 67 10.10 -24.32 -10.56
C GLY A 67 8.75 -24.99 -10.31
N ALA A 68 8.27 -25.86 -11.21
CA ALA A 68 6.91 -26.43 -11.16
C ALA A 68 6.88 -27.94 -10.86
N TYR A 69 7.98 -28.54 -10.41
CA TYR A 69 8.03 -29.94 -10.00
C TYR A 69 8.42 -30.07 -8.52
N VAL A 70 7.93 -31.12 -7.86
CA VAL A 70 8.25 -31.45 -6.47
C VAL A 70 9.39 -32.45 -6.41
N GLY A 71 10.56 -32.01 -5.94
CA GLY A 71 11.76 -32.85 -5.77
C GLY A 71 12.35 -33.40 -7.09
N ASP A 72 13.34 -34.27 -6.99
CA ASP A 72 14.05 -34.88 -8.13
C ASP A 72 13.19 -35.88 -8.95
N ASN A 73 11.99 -36.22 -8.48
CA ASN A 73 11.14 -37.26 -9.06
C ASN A 73 10.21 -36.76 -10.19
N ASN A 74 10.40 -35.54 -10.70
CA ASN A 74 9.66 -34.98 -11.83
C ASN A 74 8.12 -34.99 -11.66
N ILE A 75 7.62 -34.91 -10.42
CA ILE A 75 6.18 -34.89 -10.11
C ILE A 75 5.65 -33.46 -10.30
N PRO A 76 4.62 -33.22 -11.15
CA PRO A 76 4.06 -31.88 -11.32
C PRO A 76 3.56 -31.30 -10.00
N TRP A 77 4.07 -30.12 -9.64
CA TRP A 77 3.62 -29.38 -8.47
C TRP A 77 2.18 -28.90 -8.69
N LYS A 78 1.36 -29.07 -7.66
CA LYS A 78 -0.01 -28.58 -7.61
C LYS A 78 -0.19 -27.72 -6.38
N PHE A 79 -0.84 -26.58 -6.55
CA PHE A 79 -1.17 -25.70 -5.44
C PHE A 79 -2.15 -26.38 -4.48
N GLU A 80 -1.74 -26.51 -3.23
CA GLU A 80 -2.55 -27.01 -2.14
C GLU A 80 -2.79 -25.90 -1.14
N THR A 81 -4.03 -25.44 -1.00
CA THR A 81 -4.33 -24.25 -0.19
C THR A 81 -3.87 -24.37 1.27
N ALA A 82 -3.91 -25.58 1.85
CA ALA A 82 -3.47 -25.81 3.23
C ALA A 82 -1.94 -25.72 3.40
N ARG A 83 -1.17 -26.11 2.36
CA ARG A 83 0.30 -26.11 2.36
C ARG A 83 0.86 -24.78 1.88
N ASP A 84 0.35 -24.29 0.75
CA ASP A 84 0.94 -23.20 -0.04
C ASP A 84 0.22 -21.86 0.16
N GLY A 85 -0.94 -21.84 0.81
CA GLY A 85 -1.79 -20.64 0.90
C GLY A 85 -1.16 -19.44 1.60
N ASP A 86 -0.14 -19.68 2.41
CA ASP A 86 0.65 -18.65 3.11
C ASP A 86 2.10 -18.57 2.60
N ASN A 87 2.43 -19.29 1.51
CA ASN A 87 3.75 -19.21 0.89
C ASN A 87 3.80 -18.02 -0.08
N TYR A 88 4.34 -16.88 0.39
CA TYR A 88 4.51 -15.69 -0.43
C TYR A 88 5.68 -15.79 -1.43
N GLY A 89 6.54 -16.80 -1.28
CA GLY A 89 7.74 -17.01 -2.09
C GLY A 89 7.58 -18.03 -3.22
N LEU A 90 6.35 -18.27 -3.69
CA LEU A 90 6.11 -19.12 -4.86
C LEU A 90 6.86 -18.58 -6.08
N SER A 91 7.49 -19.48 -6.84
CA SER A 91 8.17 -19.12 -8.08
C SER A 91 7.17 -18.57 -9.12
N ARG A 92 7.67 -17.89 -10.14
CA ARG A 92 6.82 -17.42 -11.26
C ARG A 92 6.05 -18.58 -11.91
N ALA A 93 6.70 -19.72 -12.11
CA ALA A 93 6.06 -20.91 -12.69
C ALA A 93 4.97 -21.49 -11.78
N GLN A 94 5.19 -21.51 -10.46
CA GLN A 94 4.18 -21.91 -9.48
C GLN A 94 2.99 -20.96 -9.47
N CYS A 95 3.22 -19.65 -9.43
CA CYS A 95 2.16 -18.65 -9.48
C CYS A 95 1.32 -18.76 -10.76
N GLN A 96 1.95 -18.94 -11.93
CA GLN A 96 1.26 -19.11 -13.21
C GLN A 96 0.43 -20.41 -13.25
N THR A 97 0.96 -21.50 -12.68
CA THR A 97 0.26 -22.79 -12.60
C THR A 97 -0.93 -22.72 -11.64
N ALA A 98 -0.75 -22.08 -10.48
CA ALA A 98 -1.77 -21.97 -9.44
C ALA A 98 -2.89 -20.98 -9.80
N PHE A 99 -2.53 -19.85 -10.44
CA PHE A 99 -3.41 -18.72 -10.66
C PHE A 99 -3.38 -18.23 -12.12
N PRO A 100 -3.69 -19.09 -13.11
CA PRO A 100 -3.53 -18.77 -14.54
C PRO A 100 -4.39 -17.58 -15.01
N LYS A 101 -5.44 -17.23 -14.27
CA LYS A 101 -6.34 -16.11 -14.60
C LYS A 101 -6.00 -14.80 -13.88
N LEU A 102 -5.03 -14.80 -12.97
CA LEU A 102 -4.75 -13.66 -12.09
C LEU A 102 -4.21 -12.43 -12.85
N TYR A 103 -3.43 -12.65 -13.91
CA TYR A 103 -2.69 -11.58 -14.59
C TYR A 103 -3.44 -10.97 -15.79
N ILE A 104 -4.62 -11.50 -16.17
CA ILE A 104 -5.32 -11.13 -17.40
C ILE A 104 -5.56 -9.62 -17.51
N GLU A 105 -6.03 -8.98 -16.43
CA GLU A 105 -6.34 -7.54 -16.45
C GLU A 105 -5.08 -6.66 -16.48
N ILE A 106 -3.96 -7.14 -15.92
CA ILE A 106 -2.67 -6.47 -16.02
C ILE A 106 -2.15 -6.56 -17.47
N GLU A 107 -2.23 -7.75 -18.08
CA GLU A 107 -1.82 -7.95 -19.47
C GLU A 107 -2.66 -7.11 -20.46
N LYS A 108 -3.97 -6.96 -20.22
CA LYS A 108 -4.81 -6.04 -21.00
C LYS A 108 -4.29 -4.60 -20.94
N ALA A 109 -3.89 -4.11 -19.76
CA ALA A 109 -3.32 -2.75 -19.63
C ALA A 109 -1.98 -2.63 -20.36
N VAL A 110 -1.13 -3.66 -20.32
CA VAL A 110 0.14 -3.71 -21.08
C VAL A 110 -0.15 -3.66 -22.59
N VAL A 111 -1.10 -4.46 -23.08
CA VAL A 111 -1.48 -4.50 -24.49
C VAL A 111 -2.06 -3.16 -24.95
N ALA A 112 -2.93 -2.52 -24.16
CA ALA A 112 -3.50 -1.20 -24.46
C ALA A 112 -2.43 -0.10 -24.64
N ARG A 113 -1.24 -0.32 -24.08
CA ARG A 113 -0.09 0.57 -24.15
C ARG A 113 1.07 0.07 -24.99
N ARG A 114 0.90 -1.01 -25.76
CA ARG A 114 1.95 -1.55 -26.62
C ARG A 114 2.52 -0.43 -27.52
N GLY A 115 3.83 -0.21 -27.45
CA GLY A 115 4.53 0.85 -28.18
C GLY A 115 4.47 2.25 -27.54
N ARG A 116 3.83 2.41 -26.38
CA ARG A 116 3.67 3.68 -25.65
C ARG A 116 4.05 3.52 -24.17
N ASN A 117 5.35 3.59 -23.89
CA ASN A 117 5.88 3.55 -22.54
C ASN A 117 5.36 4.73 -21.70
N ILE A 118 5.24 4.53 -20.39
CA ILE A 118 4.95 5.61 -19.45
C ILE A 118 6.23 6.42 -19.27
N THR A 119 6.15 7.73 -19.44
CA THR A 119 7.29 8.65 -19.25
C THR A 119 7.13 9.47 -17.97
N PHE A 120 8.22 10.08 -17.49
CA PHE A 120 8.12 11.05 -16.41
C PHE A 120 7.27 12.27 -16.80
N GLU A 121 7.30 12.68 -18.06
CA GLU A 121 6.43 13.74 -18.57
C GLU A 121 4.96 13.36 -18.41
N GLU A 122 4.57 12.12 -18.75
CA GLU A 122 3.21 11.64 -18.56
C GLU A 122 2.85 11.54 -17.07
N LEU A 123 3.75 11.00 -16.23
CA LEU A 123 3.53 10.93 -14.77
C LEU A 123 3.40 12.30 -14.11
N ASN A 124 4.09 13.31 -14.65
CA ASN A 124 4.09 14.69 -14.14
C ASN A 124 3.07 15.58 -14.86
N SER A 125 2.34 15.05 -15.84
CA SER A 125 1.39 15.84 -16.65
C SER A 125 0.21 16.36 -15.85
N LYS A 126 -0.05 15.77 -14.68
CA LYS A 126 -1.09 16.17 -13.74
C LYS A 126 -0.53 16.17 -12.31
N PRO A 127 -0.99 17.09 -11.44
CA PRO A 127 -0.68 17.00 -10.02
C PRO A 127 -1.31 15.75 -9.42
N LEU A 128 -0.73 15.24 -8.33
CA LEU A 128 -1.37 14.20 -7.55
C LEU A 128 -2.65 14.74 -6.92
N GLY A 129 -3.72 13.94 -6.95
CA GLY A 129 -4.98 14.26 -6.29
C GLY A 129 -5.03 13.77 -4.84
N HIS A 130 -6.14 14.08 -4.16
CA HIS A 130 -6.45 13.53 -2.84
C HIS A 130 -6.36 12.00 -2.86
N SER A 131 -5.94 11.41 -1.73
CA SER A 131 -5.80 9.95 -1.59
C SER A 131 -4.84 9.32 -2.61
N MET A 132 -3.90 10.09 -3.18
CA MET A 132 -2.87 9.58 -4.07
C MET A 132 -1.48 9.67 -3.44
N GLY A 133 -0.65 8.68 -3.76
CA GLY A 133 0.74 8.63 -3.37
C GLY A 133 1.64 8.34 -4.55
N ARG A 134 2.90 8.74 -4.44
CA ARG A 134 3.95 8.41 -5.40
C ARG A 134 5.03 7.60 -4.70
N ALA A 135 5.43 6.52 -5.35
CA ALA A 135 6.42 5.61 -4.83
C ALA A 135 7.33 5.12 -5.95
N MET A 136 8.45 4.56 -5.55
CA MET A 136 9.44 4.00 -6.45
C MET A 136 9.93 2.67 -5.91
N ILE A 137 10.13 1.72 -6.80
CA ILE A 137 10.97 0.56 -6.54
C ILE A 137 12.32 0.86 -7.17
N TYR A 138 13.37 0.88 -6.35
CA TYR A 138 14.73 1.14 -6.81
C TYR A 138 15.67 0.13 -6.18
N GLN A 139 16.40 -0.61 -7.01
CA GLN A 139 17.31 -1.69 -6.61
C GLN A 139 16.64 -2.70 -5.66
N GLY A 140 15.38 -3.06 -5.97
CA GLY A 140 14.61 -4.03 -5.19
C GLY A 140 14.07 -3.52 -3.85
N ALA A 141 14.22 -2.23 -3.54
CA ALA A 141 13.69 -1.59 -2.32
C ALA A 141 12.55 -0.62 -2.63
N LEU A 142 11.58 -0.54 -1.71
CA LEU A 142 10.44 0.38 -1.80
C LEU A 142 10.81 1.74 -1.18
N TYR A 143 10.64 2.80 -1.96
CA TYR A 143 10.76 4.18 -1.55
C TYR A 143 9.41 4.88 -1.69
N VAL A 144 9.00 5.60 -0.66
CA VAL A 144 7.82 6.47 -0.71
C VAL A 144 8.31 7.89 -0.96
N ILE A 145 7.87 8.49 -2.07
CA ILE A 145 8.32 9.82 -2.49
C ILE A 145 7.47 10.89 -1.83
N ASN A 146 6.15 10.80 -1.99
CA ASN A 146 5.21 11.69 -1.31
C ASN A 146 3.80 11.08 -1.23
N PHE A 147 2.98 11.72 -0.40
CA PHE A 147 1.55 11.54 -0.33
C PHE A 147 0.88 12.90 -0.43
N GLU A 148 -0.25 12.94 -1.11
CA GLU A 148 -1.20 14.05 -0.97
C GLU A 148 -2.09 13.85 0.26
N ASP A 149 -3.05 14.75 0.47
CA ASP A 149 -4.00 14.62 1.57
C ASP A 149 -4.75 13.27 1.52
N MET A 150 -4.62 12.49 2.59
CA MET A 150 -5.21 11.14 2.75
C MET A 150 -6.03 11.01 4.03
N ARG A 151 -6.77 12.05 4.43
CA ARG A 151 -7.48 12.12 5.72
C ARG A 151 -8.25 10.84 6.09
N HIS A 152 -8.86 10.17 5.12
CA HIS A 152 -9.70 8.97 5.32
C HIS A 152 -9.10 7.67 4.79
N THR A 153 -8.01 7.75 4.04
CA THR A 153 -7.48 6.61 3.25
C THR A 153 -6.01 6.31 3.58
N PHE A 154 -5.39 7.03 4.51
CA PHE A 154 -3.99 6.83 4.87
C PHE A 154 -3.70 5.43 5.45
N SER A 155 -4.65 4.84 6.18
CA SER A 155 -4.59 3.45 6.63
C SER A 155 -4.46 2.47 5.46
N ARG A 156 -5.21 2.70 4.38
CA ARG A 156 -5.21 1.92 3.16
C ARG A 156 -3.86 2.04 2.44
N ALA A 157 -3.30 3.26 2.37
CA ALA A 157 -1.96 3.49 1.82
C ALA A 157 -0.90 2.68 2.56
N LYS A 158 -0.91 2.76 3.91
CA LYS A 158 0.01 1.97 4.75
C LYS A 158 -0.14 0.47 4.53
N ALA A 159 -1.37 -0.03 4.45
CA ALA A 159 -1.65 -1.44 4.23
C ALA A 159 -1.13 -1.92 2.87
N SER A 160 -1.39 -1.17 1.80
CA SER A 160 -0.93 -1.49 0.45
C SER A 160 0.59 -1.45 0.31
N LEU A 161 1.24 -0.44 0.90
CA LEU A 161 2.71 -0.36 0.90
C LEU A 161 3.36 -1.46 1.75
N ASN A 162 2.74 -1.87 2.85
CA ASN A 162 3.21 -3.04 3.61
C ASN A 162 3.07 -4.34 2.81
N ALA A 163 1.94 -4.52 2.10
CA ALA A 163 1.74 -5.66 1.22
C ALA A 163 2.76 -5.69 0.09
N LEU A 164 3.04 -4.55 -0.54
CA LEU A 164 4.07 -4.40 -1.56
C LEU A 164 5.45 -4.70 -1.00
N ASN A 165 5.80 -4.14 0.16
CA ASN A 165 7.07 -4.43 0.82
C ASN A 165 7.21 -5.94 1.11
N ARG A 166 6.17 -6.62 1.62
CA ARG A 166 6.20 -8.08 1.80
C ARG A 166 6.43 -8.82 0.48
N ALA A 167 5.77 -8.41 -0.60
CA ALA A 167 5.93 -9.01 -1.92
C ALA A 167 7.38 -8.86 -2.44
N LEU A 168 7.96 -7.66 -2.34
CA LEU A 168 9.37 -7.43 -2.68
C LEU A 168 10.29 -8.29 -1.82
N ASN A 169 9.99 -8.43 -0.52
CA ASN A 169 10.81 -9.21 0.38
C ASN A 169 10.76 -10.72 0.14
N ALA A 170 9.70 -11.22 -0.49
CA ALA A 170 9.51 -12.64 -0.79
C ALA A 170 10.21 -13.09 -2.09
N ILE A 171 10.69 -12.15 -2.92
CA ILE A 171 11.43 -12.46 -4.15
C ILE A 171 12.88 -12.82 -3.78
N PRO A 172 13.39 -14.01 -4.17
CA PRO A 172 14.74 -14.46 -3.81
C PRO A 172 15.83 -13.49 -4.26
N ASN A 173 15.74 -12.98 -5.49
CA ASN A 173 16.66 -11.99 -6.04
C ASN A 173 15.91 -10.70 -6.41
N ARG A 174 15.89 -9.74 -5.48
CA ARG A 174 15.14 -8.49 -5.66
C ARG A 174 15.73 -7.57 -6.72
N LEU A 175 16.98 -7.80 -7.13
CA LEU A 175 17.64 -7.01 -8.18
C LEU A 175 17.09 -7.33 -9.57
N GLU A 176 16.33 -8.43 -9.73
CA GLU A 176 15.61 -8.74 -10.96
C GLU A 176 14.37 -7.87 -11.17
N ILE A 177 13.92 -7.17 -10.12
CA ILE A 177 12.79 -6.26 -10.19
C ILE A 177 13.26 -4.96 -10.85
N PRO A 178 12.65 -4.54 -11.96
CA PRO A 178 13.07 -3.32 -12.64
C PRO A 178 12.83 -2.09 -11.74
N ASN A 179 13.71 -1.10 -11.89
CA ASN A 179 13.50 0.21 -11.29
C ASN A 179 12.27 0.85 -11.95
N ILE A 180 11.27 1.19 -11.14
CA ILE A 180 10.04 1.84 -11.61
C ILE A 180 9.62 2.91 -10.62
N GLU A 181 9.05 3.98 -11.16
CA GLU A 181 8.35 5.00 -10.38
C GLU A 181 6.90 5.01 -10.81
N PHE A 182 6.00 5.08 -9.84
CA PHE A 182 4.58 4.92 -10.08
C PHE A 182 3.75 5.76 -9.11
N ILE A 183 2.53 6.03 -9.56
CA ILE A 183 1.50 6.70 -8.78
C ILE A 183 0.45 5.66 -8.43
N PHE A 184 -0.07 5.71 -7.22
CA PHE A 184 -1.17 4.86 -6.78
C PHE A 184 -2.22 5.69 -6.05
N THR A 185 -3.46 5.23 -6.10
CA THR A 185 -4.56 5.84 -5.35
C THR A 185 -5.15 4.86 -4.36
N THR A 186 -5.67 5.38 -3.26
CA THR A 186 -6.32 4.62 -2.19
C THR A 186 -7.83 4.85 -2.12
N GLU A 187 -8.38 5.55 -3.12
CA GLU A 187 -9.82 5.68 -3.32
C GLU A 187 -10.45 4.40 -3.84
N ASP A 188 -11.76 4.29 -3.63
CA ASP A 188 -12.56 3.17 -4.14
C ASP A 188 -12.67 3.22 -5.68
N PHE A 189 -12.65 4.43 -6.26
CA PHE A 189 -12.82 4.69 -7.68
C PHE A 189 -11.84 5.76 -8.17
N HIS A 190 -11.40 5.61 -9.43
CA HIS A 190 -10.65 6.64 -10.15
C HIS A 190 -11.22 6.77 -11.57
N HIS A 191 -11.46 8.00 -12.02
CA HIS A 191 -12.15 8.25 -13.29
C HIS A 191 -11.31 9.03 -14.31
N GLU A 192 -10.13 9.50 -13.91
CA GLU A 192 -9.31 10.32 -14.78
C GLU A 192 -8.29 9.45 -15.54
N PRO A 193 -8.25 9.53 -16.88
CA PRO A 193 -7.20 8.87 -17.64
C PRO A 193 -5.81 9.41 -17.25
N HIS A 194 -5.04 8.58 -16.56
CA HIS A 194 -3.67 8.81 -16.10
C HIS A 194 -3.05 7.46 -15.72
N PRO A 195 -1.76 7.16 -16.03
CA PRO A 195 -1.11 6.00 -15.44
C PRO A 195 -1.14 5.98 -13.91
N VAL A 196 -1.90 5.05 -13.33
CA VAL A 196 -2.08 4.94 -11.88
C VAL A 196 -2.39 3.49 -11.49
N TRP A 197 -1.93 3.11 -10.30
CA TRP A 197 -2.30 1.84 -9.68
C TRP A 197 -3.56 2.02 -8.82
N VAL A 198 -4.54 1.13 -9.02
CA VAL A 198 -5.89 1.22 -8.45
C VAL A 198 -6.32 -0.12 -7.86
N TYR A 199 -7.24 -0.11 -6.90
CA TYR A 199 -7.85 -1.35 -6.38
C TYR A 199 -8.93 -1.90 -7.29
N SER A 200 -9.60 -1.03 -8.05
CA SER A 200 -10.67 -1.38 -8.96
C SER A 200 -10.60 -0.54 -10.24
N LYS A 201 -11.08 -1.09 -11.36
CA LYS A 201 -11.13 -0.40 -12.65
C LYS A 201 -12.31 -0.91 -13.49
N ARG A 202 -12.75 -0.13 -14.47
CA ARG A 202 -13.67 -0.60 -15.51
C ARG A 202 -12.88 -1.25 -16.65
N GLU A 203 -13.56 -2.04 -17.47
CA GLU A 203 -12.95 -2.72 -18.62
C GLU A 203 -12.30 -1.74 -19.61
N GLY A 204 -12.92 -0.57 -19.83
CA GLY A 204 -12.42 0.47 -20.73
C GLY A 204 -11.22 1.27 -20.19
N ASP A 205 -10.87 1.13 -18.91
CA ASP A 205 -9.83 1.95 -18.27
C ASP A 205 -8.43 1.38 -18.53
N GLY A 206 -8.04 1.24 -19.80
CA GLY A 206 -6.74 0.69 -20.23
C GLY A 206 -5.51 1.46 -19.75
N TRP A 207 -5.72 2.63 -19.14
CA TRP A 207 -4.70 3.48 -18.52
C TRP A 207 -4.43 3.15 -17.04
N ALA A 208 -5.23 2.29 -16.41
CA ALA A 208 -5.09 1.92 -15.00
C ALA A 208 -4.53 0.49 -14.81
N TRP A 209 -3.69 0.29 -13.79
CA TRP A 209 -3.20 -1.02 -13.38
C TRP A 209 -3.82 -1.45 -12.06
N LEU A 210 -4.34 -2.68 -12.02
CA LEU A 210 -4.84 -3.25 -10.77
C LEU A 210 -3.67 -3.58 -9.84
N MET A 211 -3.81 -3.19 -8.58
CA MET A 211 -2.97 -3.65 -7.48
C MET A 211 -3.83 -4.39 -6.43
N PRO A 212 -3.25 -5.27 -5.60
CA PRO A 212 -3.98 -5.91 -4.53
C PRO A 212 -4.60 -4.89 -3.57
N ASP A 213 -5.83 -5.17 -3.13
CA ASP A 213 -6.56 -4.32 -2.20
C ASP A 213 -5.91 -4.28 -0.80
N PHE A 214 -5.99 -3.13 -0.14
CA PHE A 214 -5.46 -2.90 1.20
C PHE A 214 -6.03 -3.87 2.25
N GLY A 215 -7.26 -4.34 2.05
CA GLY A 215 -7.94 -5.29 2.94
C GLY A 215 -7.23 -6.64 3.07
N TYR A 216 -6.33 -6.99 2.13
CA TYR A 216 -5.49 -8.18 2.30
C TYR A 216 -4.52 -8.06 3.47
N TRP A 217 -4.11 -6.84 3.80
CA TRP A 217 -3.21 -6.55 4.94
C TRP A 217 -3.98 -6.09 6.17
N SER A 218 -4.83 -5.08 6.05
CA SER A 218 -5.64 -4.60 7.19
C SER A 218 -6.69 -3.59 6.73
N TRP A 219 -7.86 -3.61 7.38
CA TRP A 219 -8.87 -2.57 7.25
C TRP A 219 -9.34 -2.11 8.63
N PRO A 220 -8.58 -1.22 9.30
CA PRO A 220 -8.84 -0.83 10.69
C PRO A 220 -10.16 -0.08 10.87
N GLU A 221 -10.63 0.66 9.86
CA GLU A 221 -11.90 1.42 9.89
C GLU A 221 -13.11 0.52 10.23
N ILE A 222 -13.09 -0.73 9.77
CA ILE A 222 -14.14 -1.72 10.05
C ILE A 222 -13.66 -2.84 10.97
N LYS A 223 -12.47 -2.67 11.58
CA LYS A 223 -11.82 -3.66 12.45
C LYS A 223 -11.53 -5.01 11.76
N ALA A 224 -11.27 -4.99 10.44
CA ALA A 224 -10.77 -6.17 9.73
C ALA A 224 -9.26 -6.32 9.94
N GLY A 225 -8.85 -7.51 10.37
CA GLY A 225 -7.43 -7.89 10.42
C GLY A 225 -6.90 -8.30 9.05
N GLN A 226 -5.70 -8.89 9.06
CA GLN A 226 -5.11 -9.52 7.87
C GLN A 226 -6.04 -10.59 7.30
N TYR A 227 -6.04 -10.75 5.98
CA TYR A 227 -6.87 -11.73 5.27
C TYR A 227 -6.71 -13.17 5.81
N ARG A 228 -5.49 -13.55 6.20
CA ARG A 228 -5.22 -14.84 6.86
C ARG A 228 -6.04 -15.03 8.14
N SER A 229 -6.07 -14.00 9.00
CA SER A 229 -6.83 -14.06 10.25
C SER A 229 -8.33 -14.18 9.98
N VAL A 230 -8.85 -13.46 9.00
CA VAL A 230 -10.25 -13.56 8.58
C VAL A 230 -10.57 -14.97 8.07
N ARG A 231 -9.73 -15.56 7.21
CA ARG A 231 -9.90 -16.94 6.74
C ARG A 231 -9.87 -17.97 7.86
N GLN A 232 -8.99 -17.81 8.85
CA GLN A 232 -8.91 -18.70 10.01
C GLN A 232 -10.18 -18.63 10.87
N ARG A 233 -10.74 -17.44 11.06
CA ARG A 233 -12.00 -17.27 11.79
C ARG A 233 -13.18 -17.88 11.05
N ILE A 234 -13.28 -17.65 9.73
CA ILE A 234 -14.27 -18.32 8.86
C ILE A 234 -14.16 -19.84 9.00
N ALA A 235 -12.95 -20.40 8.91
CA ALA A 235 -12.73 -21.84 9.06
C ALA A 235 -13.15 -22.36 10.45
N ALA A 236 -12.84 -21.62 11.52
CA ALA A 236 -13.26 -21.97 12.88
C ALA A 236 -14.79 -22.00 13.04
N ILE A 237 -15.51 -21.14 12.33
CA ILE A 237 -16.98 -21.14 12.31
C ILE A 237 -17.53 -22.29 11.47
N ASP A 238 -16.91 -22.57 10.33
CA ASP A 238 -17.36 -23.60 9.38
C ASP A 238 -17.07 -25.02 9.85
N GLN A 239 -15.98 -25.22 10.59
CA GLN A 239 -15.46 -26.53 10.99
C GLN A 239 -15.52 -26.76 12.50
N GLY A 240 -15.86 -25.71 13.27
CA GLY A 240 -15.69 -25.70 14.72
C GLY A 240 -14.23 -25.44 15.11
N ALA A 241 -14.03 -25.05 16.37
CA ALA A 241 -12.71 -24.82 16.94
C ALA A 241 -12.71 -24.95 18.46
N VAL A 242 -11.58 -25.39 19.03
CA VAL A 242 -11.32 -25.30 20.46
C VAL A 242 -10.62 -23.98 20.75
N ILE A 243 -11.30 -23.08 21.48
CA ILE A 243 -10.79 -21.75 21.83
C ILE A 243 -10.73 -21.67 23.34
N ASN A 244 -9.53 -21.45 23.90
CA ASN A 244 -9.29 -21.38 25.35
C ASN A 244 -9.86 -22.60 26.11
N GLY A 245 -9.69 -23.80 25.57
CA GLY A 245 -10.19 -25.05 26.16
C GLY A 245 -11.71 -25.28 26.00
N LYS A 246 -12.45 -24.34 25.39
CA LYS A 246 -13.87 -24.49 25.09
C LYS A 246 -14.08 -24.92 23.64
N THR A 247 -14.75 -26.04 23.44
CA THR A 247 -15.16 -26.52 22.12
C THR A 247 -16.32 -25.67 21.60
N ASN A 248 -16.13 -25.06 20.43
CA ASN A 248 -17.17 -24.39 19.67
C ASN A 248 -17.52 -25.29 18.48
N PRO A 249 -18.73 -25.85 18.40
CA PRO A 249 -19.12 -26.68 17.27
C PRO A 249 -19.24 -25.85 15.98
N PRO A 250 -19.15 -26.49 14.81
CA PRO A 250 -19.42 -25.83 13.53
C PRO A 250 -20.83 -25.23 13.49
N LEU A 251 -20.97 -24.01 12.97
CA LEU A 251 -22.28 -23.39 12.75
C LEU A 251 -22.89 -23.85 11.44
N LYS A 252 -24.17 -24.25 11.48
CA LYS A 252 -24.92 -24.52 10.24
C LYS A 252 -25.08 -23.22 9.46
N PHE A 253 -25.11 -23.33 8.13
CA PHE A 253 -25.26 -22.16 7.26
C PHE A 253 -26.48 -21.28 7.62
N GLN A 254 -27.60 -21.89 8.02
CA GLN A 254 -28.82 -21.18 8.42
C GLN A 254 -28.69 -20.40 9.74
N GLU A 255 -27.73 -20.78 10.60
CA GLU A 255 -27.47 -20.17 11.90
C GLU A 255 -26.46 -19.01 11.79
N LYS A 256 -25.84 -18.84 10.62
CA LYS A 256 -24.87 -17.78 10.34
C LYS A 256 -25.58 -16.42 10.21
N LYS A 257 -25.24 -15.50 11.10
CA LYS A 257 -25.62 -14.07 11.05
C LYS A 257 -25.08 -13.35 9.81
N LYS A 258 -25.86 -12.43 9.26
CA LYS A 258 -25.37 -11.56 8.18
C LYS A 258 -24.43 -10.50 8.77
N GLN A 259 -23.13 -10.72 8.66
CA GLN A 259 -22.09 -9.77 9.04
C GLN A 259 -20.93 -9.81 8.04
N LEU A 260 -20.21 -8.70 7.96
CA LEU A 260 -19.16 -8.50 6.94
C LEU A 260 -17.96 -9.42 7.14
N LEU A 261 -17.61 -9.71 8.39
CA LEU A 261 -16.47 -10.54 8.77
C LEU A 261 -16.91 -11.53 9.83
N TRP A 262 -16.46 -12.76 9.65
CA TRP A 262 -16.66 -13.89 10.55
C TRP A 262 -15.35 -14.18 11.27
#